data_AF-A0A370Q4J0-F1
#
_entry.id   AF-A0A370Q4J0-F1
#
_cell.length_a   1.000
_cell.length_b   1.000
_cell.length_c   1.000
_cell.angle_alpha   90.00
_cell.angle_beta   90.00
_cell.angle_gamma   90.00
#
_symmetry.space_group_name_H-M   'P 1'
#
loop_
_entity.id
_entity.type
_entity.pdbx_description
1 polymer ?
#
loop_
_entity_poly.entity_id
_entity_poly.type
_entity_poly.pdbx_seq_one_letter_code
_entity_poly.pdbx_strand_id
1 'polypeptide(L)'
;MEKVTDQYSPEIARHKLNAYFSGNFIMLDVIKRLQKSSLCVFAALCDGKTITTAGYEINADFSVKRASAVIHSLKLKNLPVSTNSVSTGSDVGGITNQAVFFISKEDLHSLKSEPEEIMRKCARLHAQHKRSHAQRDIARLCKEFGKEAILKLVNQAAANPKMPPDGMSAC
;
A
#
# COMPACT_ATOMS: atom_id res chain seq x y z
N MET A 1 -1.13 -12.72 -18.21
CA MET A 1 -0.92 -12.43 -16.77
C MET A 1 -1.84 -13.33 -15.96
N GLU A 2 -1.31 -14.06 -14.99
CA GLU A 2 -2.11 -14.96 -14.16
C GLU A 2 -2.77 -14.22 -12.99
N LYS A 3 -3.82 -14.81 -12.39
CA LYS A 3 -4.39 -14.28 -11.15
C LYS A 3 -3.53 -14.77 -9.99
N VAL A 4 -3.23 -13.88 -9.05
CA VAL A 4 -2.42 -14.25 -7.88
C VAL A 4 -3.05 -15.38 -7.06
N THR A 5 -4.39 -15.46 -7.02
CA THR A 5 -5.12 -16.47 -6.24
C THR A 5 -5.01 -17.88 -6.79
N ASP A 6 -4.64 -18.04 -8.07
CA ASP A 6 -4.56 -19.35 -8.71
C ASP A 6 -3.29 -20.09 -8.25
N GLN A 7 -2.20 -19.36 -7.98
CA GLN A 7 -0.97 -19.92 -7.39
C GLN A 7 -0.84 -19.70 -5.88
N TYR A 8 -1.43 -18.64 -5.36
CA TYR A 8 -1.38 -18.27 -3.94
C TYR A 8 -2.78 -18.22 -3.36
N SER A 9 -3.42 -19.38 -3.19
CA SER A 9 -4.65 -19.44 -2.40
C SER A 9 -4.38 -18.94 -0.97
N PRO A 10 -5.37 -18.38 -0.25
CA PRO A 10 -5.16 -17.83 1.09
C PRO A 10 -4.49 -18.80 2.07
N GLU A 11 -4.83 -20.09 1.97
CA GLU A 11 -4.29 -21.17 2.80
C GLU A 11 -2.83 -21.44 2.47
N ILE A 12 -2.49 -21.56 1.18
CA ILE A 12 -1.10 -21.76 0.71
C ILE A 12 -0.25 -20.55 1.06
N ALA A 13 -0.76 -19.35 0.79
CA ALA A 13 -0.08 -18.10 1.10
C ALA A 13 0.24 -17.97 2.59
N ARG A 14 -0.71 -18.34 3.47
CA ARG A 14 -0.51 -18.32 4.92
C ARG A 14 0.51 -19.34 5.37
N HIS A 15 0.45 -20.56 4.82
CA HIS A 15 1.43 -21.58 5.13
C HIS A 15 2.86 -21.15 4.71
N LYS A 16 3.02 -20.68 3.46
CA LYS A 16 4.29 -20.16 2.94
C LYS A 16 4.87 -19.04 3.79
N LEU A 17 4.05 -18.04 4.12
CA LEU A 17 4.50 -16.88 4.91
C LEU A 17 4.88 -17.29 6.34
N ASN A 18 4.10 -18.18 6.98
CA ASN A 18 4.44 -18.68 8.31
C ASN A 18 5.74 -19.48 8.31
N ALA A 19 5.98 -20.28 7.27
CA ALA A 19 7.23 -21.02 7.13
C ALA A 19 8.41 -20.07 6.85
N TYR A 20 8.23 -19.09 5.97
CA TYR A 20 9.27 -18.13 5.58
C TYR A 20 9.73 -17.26 6.75
N PHE A 21 8.78 -16.79 7.57
CA PHE A 21 9.01 -15.98 8.77
C PHE A 21 8.99 -16.81 10.06
N SER A 22 9.28 -18.11 9.98
CA SER A 22 9.36 -18.97 11.17
C SER A 22 10.39 -18.41 12.17
N GLY A 23 10.00 -18.33 13.44
CA GLY A 23 10.80 -17.73 14.51
C GLY A 23 10.71 -16.20 14.61
N ASN A 24 10.03 -15.52 13.67
CA ASN A 24 9.84 -14.07 13.71
C ASN A 24 8.42 -13.73 14.19
N PHE A 25 8.24 -13.61 15.52
CA PHE A 25 6.93 -13.39 16.15
C PHE A 25 6.21 -12.13 15.65
N ILE A 26 6.95 -11.07 15.34
CA ILE A 26 6.40 -9.80 14.85
C ILE A 26 5.75 -10.00 13.49
N MET A 27 6.45 -10.64 12.55
CA MET A 27 5.93 -10.91 11.23
C MET A 27 4.75 -11.89 11.26
N LEU A 28 4.81 -12.93 12.11
CA LEU A 28 3.71 -13.88 12.27
C LEU A 28 2.44 -13.19 12.79
N ASP A 29 2.58 -12.24 13.71
CA ASP A 29 1.47 -11.44 14.23
C ASP A 29 0.88 -10.50 13.16
N VAL A 30 1.73 -9.92 12.30
CA VAL A 30 1.26 -9.18 11.11
C VAL A 30 0.47 -10.09 10.16
N ILE A 31 1.01 -11.27 9.81
CA ILE A 31 0.40 -12.24 8.88
C ILE A 31 -0.97 -12.72 9.38
N LYS A 32 -1.13 -12.90 10.69
CA LYS A 32 -2.42 -13.27 11.29
C LYS A 32 -3.50 -12.22 11.05
N ARG A 33 -3.13 -10.94 11.03
CA ARG A 33 -4.04 -9.79 10.87
C ARG A 33 -4.29 -9.36 9.42
N LEU A 34 -3.64 -9.99 8.43
CA LEU A 34 -3.85 -9.69 7.03
C LEU A 34 -5.18 -10.28 6.52
N GLN A 35 -5.90 -9.49 5.71
CA GLN A 35 -7.04 -9.98 4.93
C GLN A 35 -6.58 -10.96 3.85
N LYS A 36 -7.47 -11.87 3.41
CA LYS A 36 -7.17 -12.93 2.44
C LYS A 36 -6.44 -12.42 1.19
N SER A 37 -6.95 -11.35 0.56
CA SER A 37 -6.34 -10.75 -0.64
C SER A 37 -4.94 -10.19 -0.39
N SER A 38 -4.75 -9.48 0.72
CA SER A 38 -3.45 -8.93 1.12
C SER A 38 -2.45 -10.04 1.42
N LEU A 39 -2.92 -11.16 1.96
CA LEU A 39 -2.12 -12.32 2.30
C LEU A 39 -1.59 -13.02 1.03
N CYS A 40 -2.46 -13.25 0.03
CA CYS A 40 -2.07 -13.79 -1.27
C CYS A 40 -1.04 -12.89 -1.97
N VAL A 41 -1.30 -11.57 -2.02
CA VAL A 41 -0.40 -10.59 -2.63
C VAL A 41 0.94 -10.53 -1.90
N PHE A 42 0.93 -10.51 -0.57
CA PHE A 42 2.16 -10.46 0.21
C PHE A 42 3.02 -11.72 0.03
N ALA A 43 2.40 -12.92 -0.02
CA ALA A 43 3.13 -14.15 -0.31
C ALA A 43 3.79 -14.14 -1.69
N ALA A 44 3.09 -13.66 -2.72
CA ALA A 44 3.68 -13.51 -4.05
C ALA A 44 4.85 -12.51 -4.05
N LEU A 45 4.70 -11.36 -3.38
CA LEU A 45 5.76 -10.37 -3.25
C LEU A 45 6.99 -10.92 -2.50
N CYS A 46 6.79 -11.75 -1.47
CA CYS A 46 7.88 -12.43 -0.75
C CYS A 46 8.62 -13.46 -1.61
N ASP A 47 7.94 -14.09 -2.58
CA ASP A 47 8.59 -14.95 -3.58
C ASP A 47 9.32 -14.13 -4.67
N GLY A 48 9.41 -12.81 -4.53
CA GLY A 48 10.08 -11.91 -5.47
C GLY A 48 9.27 -11.59 -6.72
N LYS A 49 7.97 -11.88 -6.71
CA LYS A 49 7.07 -11.67 -7.84
C LYS A 49 6.56 -10.22 -7.89
N THR A 50 6.27 -9.77 -9.09
CA THR A 50 5.76 -8.43 -9.38
C THR A 50 4.24 -8.46 -9.58
N ILE A 51 3.56 -7.45 -9.03
CA ILE A 51 2.10 -7.35 -9.06
C ILE A 51 1.69 -6.07 -9.77
N THR A 52 0.68 -6.14 -10.63
CA THR A 52 0.05 -4.95 -11.21
C THR A 52 -1.48 -5.01 -11.12
N THR A 53 -2.13 -3.90 -11.47
CA THR A 53 -3.59 -3.82 -11.53
C THR A 53 -4.08 -4.54 -12.78
N ALA A 54 -5.06 -5.43 -12.63
CA ALA A 54 -5.68 -6.13 -13.74
C ALA A 54 -6.34 -5.14 -14.73
N GLY A 55 -6.25 -5.45 -16.03
CA GLY A 55 -6.85 -4.65 -17.10
C GLY A 55 -5.84 -3.92 -18.00
N TYR A 56 -4.54 -4.10 -17.78
CA TYR A 56 -3.48 -3.49 -18.59
C TYR A 56 -2.45 -4.54 -19.02
N GLU A 57 -1.90 -4.39 -20.22
CA GLU A 57 -0.81 -5.22 -20.73
C GLU A 57 0.55 -4.68 -20.28
N ILE A 58 0.88 -4.93 -19.00
CA ILE A 58 2.16 -4.55 -18.40
C ILE A 58 2.96 -5.82 -18.11
N ASN A 59 4.28 -5.77 -18.24
CA ASN A 59 5.15 -6.89 -17.87
C ASN A 59 5.22 -7.05 -16.35
N ALA A 60 4.30 -7.83 -15.78
CA ALA A 60 4.25 -8.22 -14.37
C ALA A 60 3.86 -9.71 -14.24
N ASP A 61 4.30 -10.36 -13.17
CA ASP A 61 4.03 -11.79 -12.94
C ASP A 61 2.53 -12.05 -12.73
N PHE A 62 1.88 -11.20 -11.91
CA PHE A 62 0.46 -11.36 -11.60
C PHE A 62 -0.34 -10.07 -11.73
N SER A 63 -1.62 -10.26 -12.06
CA SER A 63 -2.62 -9.19 -12.09
C SER A 63 -3.62 -9.35 -10.95
N VAL A 64 -3.93 -8.24 -10.27
CA VAL A 64 -4.87 -8.21 -9.14
C VAL A 64 -5.90 -7.10 -9.34
N LYS A 65 -7.17 -7.41 -9.14
CA LYS A 65 -8.24 -6.40 -9.12
C LYS A 65 -8.02 -5.45 -7.95
N ARG A 66 -7.98 -4.14 -8.22
CA ARG A 66 -7.69 -3.11 -7.20
C ARG A 66 -6.33 -3.32 -6.49
N ALA A 67 -5.29 -3.70 -7.24
CA ALA A 67 -3.95 -3.93 -6.68
C ALA A 67 -3.49 -2.76 -5.79
N SER A 68 -3.67 -1.51 -6.23
CA SER A 68 -3.32 -0.32 -5.44
C SER A 68 -3.95 -0.29 -4.04
N ALA A 69 -5.20 -0.73 -3.88
CA ALA A 69 -5.87 -0.77 -2.58
C ALA A 69 -5.28 -1.86 -1.67
N VAL A 70 -4.99 -3.03 -2.23
CA VAL A 70 -4.35 -4.13 -1.49
C VAL A 70 -2.95 -3.73 -1.05
N ILE A 71 -2.17 -3.13 -1.94
CA ILE A 71 -0.82 -2.63 -1.63
C ILE A 71 -0.87 -1.51 -0.60
N HIS A 72 -1.87 -0.62 -0.68
CA HIS A 72 -2.07 0.40 0.34
C HIS A 72 -2.34 -0.22 1.72
N SER A 73 -3.18 -1.26 1.80
CA SER A 73 -3.41 -2.02 3.04
C SER A 73 -2.11 -2.62 3.60
N LEU A 74 -1.23 -3.16 2.75
CA LEU A 74 0.08 -3.67 3.17
C LEU A 74 1.00 -2.55 3.68
N LYS A 75 1.02 -1.40 3.01
CA LYS A 75 1.79 -0.22 3.45
C LYS A 75 1.30 0.33 4.79
N LEU A 76 -0.01 0.28 5.08
CA LEU A 76 -0.58 0.65 6.38
C LEU A 76 -0.16 -0.31 7.51
N LYS A 77 0.24 -1.54 7.17
CA LYS A 77 0.88 -2.48 8.10
C LYS A 77 2.40 -2.31 8.16
N ASN A 78 2.93 -1.22 7.62
CA ASN A 78 4.35 -0.88 7.59
C ASN A 78 5.23 -1.90 6.86
N LEU A 79 4.67 -2.60 5.86
CA LEU A 79 5.44 -3.53 5.04
C LEU A 79 6.21 -2.79 3.93
N PRO A 80 7.44 -3.21 3.60
CA PRO A 80 8.33 -2.53 2.67
C PRO A 80 7.96 -2.83 1.21
N VAL A 81 6.82 -2.32 0.76
CA VAL A 81 6.37 -2.49 -0.63
C VAL A 81 6.75 -1.28 -1.47
N SER A 82 7.53 -1.52 -2.52
CA SER A 82 7.97 -0.53 -3.49
C SER A 82 7.00 -0.43 -4.67
N THR A 83 7.09 0.68 -5.41
CA THR A 83 6.19 0.96 -6.54
C THR A 83 6.99 1.60 -7.66
N ASN A 84 7.01 0.97 -8.82
CA ASN A 84 7.56 1.52 -10.05
C ASN A 84 6.42 1.94 -10.97
N SER A 85 6.58 3.09 -11.64
CA SER A 85 5.66 3.54 -12.67
C SER A 85 6.19 3.11 -14.03
N VAL A 86 5.41 2.35 -14.77
CA VAL A 86 5.73 1.90 -16.13
C VAL A 86 4.77 2.60 -17.09
N SER A 87 5.34 3.33 -18.05
CA SER A 87 4.55 3.95 -19.12
C SER A 87 4.14 2.88 -20.13
N THR A 88 2.84 2.78 -20.38
CA THR A 88 2.24 1.85 -21.35
C THR A 88 1.40 2.62 -22.35
N GLY A 89 1.46 2.22 -23.61
CA GLY A 89 0.55 2.73 -24.63
C GLY A 89 -0.87 2.25 -24.34
N SER A 90 -1.84 3.16 -24.39
CA SER A 90 -3.25 2.80 -24.37
C SER A 90 -3.78 2.64 -25.79
N ASP A 91 -4.76 1.74 -25.96
CA ASP A 91 -5.44 1.50 -27.24
C ASP A 91 -6.15 2.75 -27.79
N VAL A 92 -6.34 3.78 -26.96
CA VAL A 92 -6.98 5.06 -27.32
C VAL A 92 -5.98 6.18 -27.63
N GLY A 93 -4.71 5.84 -27.89
CA GLY A 93 -3.71 6.80 -28.38
C GLY A 93 -3.05 7.68 -27.32
N GLY A 94 -3.07 7.26 -26.05
CA GLY A 94 -2.42 7.97 -24.94
C GLY A 94 -1.34 7.13 -24.24
N ILE A 95 -0.34 7.79 -23.65
CA ILE A 95 0.59 7.13 -22.73
C ILE A 95 -0.05 7.12 -21.35
N THR A 96 -0.28 5.94 -20.77
CA THR A 96 -0.77 5.80 -19.40
C THR A 96 0.31 5.22 -18.50
N ASN A 97 0.49 5.82 -17.33
CA ASN A 97 1.45 5.37 -16.33
C ASN A 97 0.78 4.38 -15.40
N GLN A 98 1.29 3.16 -15.39
CA GLN A 98 0.76 2.06 -14.59
C GLN A 98 1.72 1.68 -13.48
N ALA A 99 1.16 1.31 -12.33
CA ALA A 99 1.95 0.93 -11.17
C ALA A 99 2.28 -0.58 -11.20
N VAL A 100 3.57 -0.88 -11.01
CA VAL A 100 4.08 -2.23 -10.74
C VAL A 100 4.61 -2.23 -9.31
N PHE A 101 4.17 -3.21 -8.53
CA PHE A 101 4.48 -3.34 -7.11
C PHE A 101 5.38 -4.54 -6.86
N PHE A 102 6.38 -4.37 -6.01
CA PHE A 102 7.38 -5.40 -5.68
C PHE A 102 7.98 -5.13 -4.30
N ILE A 103 8.65 -6.14 -3.73
CA ILE A 103 9.54 -5.99 -2.57
C ILE A 103 10.95 -6.31 -3.08
N SER A 104 11.92 -5.44 -2.79
CA SER A 104 13.31 -5.69 -3.19
C SER A 104 13.88 -6.88 -2.40
N LYS A 105 14.87 -7.58 -2.95
CA LYS A 105 15.49 -8.71 -2.26
C LYS A 105 16.16 -8.25 -0.96
N GLU A 106 16.72 -7.05 -1.00
CA GLU A 106 17.38 -6.37 0.10
C GLU A 106 16.36 -6.05 1.21
N ASP A 107 15.23 -5.42 0.87
CA ASP A 107 14.18 -5.11 1.84
C ASP A 107 13.56 -6.39 2.43
N LEU A 108 13.40 -7.45 1.63
CA LEU A 108 12.89 -8.72 2.11
C LEU A 108 13.87 -9.42 3.08
N HIS A 109 15.17 -9.39 2.76
CA HIS A 109 16.21 -9.91 3.63
C HIS A 109 16.23 -9.14 4.96
N SER A 110 16.22 -7.81 4.91
CA SER A 110 16.16 -6.98 6.12
C SER A 110 14.86 -7.16 6.89
N LEU A 111 13.72 -7.37 6.22
CA LEU A 111 12.44 -7.66 6.89
C LEU A 111 12.49 -8.99 7.66
N LYS A 112 13.24 -9.96 7.16
CA LYS A 112 13.43 -11.26 7.83
C LYS A 112 14.35 -11.15 9.05
N SER A 113 15.47 -10.44 8.91
CA SER A 113 16.48 -10.30 9.96
C SER A 113 16.08 -9.29 11.05
N GLU A 114 15.57 -8.12 10.65
CA GLU A 114 15.32 -6.97 11.52
C GLU A 114 13.94 -6.33 11.21
N PRO A 115 12.84 -7.08 11.44
CA PRO A 115 11.49 -6.66 11.08
C PRO A 115 11.09 -5.32 11.71
N GLU A 116 11.43 -5.08 12.98
CA GLU A 116 11.04 -3.86 13.69
C GLU A 116 11.69 -2.61 13.12
N GLU A 117 12.95 -2.70 12.69
CA GLU A 117 13.66 -1.57 12.14
C GLU A 117 13.08 -1.18 10.79
N ILE A 118 12.88 -2.17 9.91
CA ILE A 118 12.28 -1.94 8.60
C ILE A 118 10.85 -1.43 8.72
N MET A 119 10.04 -2.03 9.60
CA MET A 119 8.67 -1.56 9.83
C MET A 119 8.64 -0.14 10.40
N ARG A 120 9.54 0.23 11.33
CA ARG A 120 9.66 1.62 11.81
C ARG A 120 10.07 2.58 10.71
N LYS A 121 11.03 2.20 9.86
CA LYS A 121 11.44 2.98 8.68
C LYS A 121 10.27 3.22 7.73
N CYS A 122 9.50 2.17 7.42
CA CYS A 122 8.30 2.25 6.59
C CYS A 122 7.23 3.15 7.22
N ALA A 123 6.98 3.03 8.53
CA ALA A 123 6.03 3.87 9.25
C ALA A 123 6.42 5.36 9.17
N ARG A 124 7.70 5.66 9.36
CA ARG A 124 8.23 7.04 9.27
C ARG A 124 8.05 7.62 7.88
N LEU A 125 8.40 6.85 6.84
CA LEU A 125 8.20 7.26 5.45
C LEU A 125 6.72 7.51 5.15
N HIS A 126 5.84 6.62 5.60
CA HIS A 126 4.40 6.78 5.41
C HIS A 126 3.86 8.06 6.09
N ALA A 127 4.28 8.32 7.32
CA ALA A 127 3.92 9.54 8.05
C ALA A 127 4.45 10.80 7.35
N GLN A 128 5.68 10.75 6.84
CA GLN A 128 6.27 11.84 6.06
C GLN A 128 5.46 12.12 4.80
N HIS A 129 5.11 11.09 4.02
CA HIS A 129 4.28 11.26 2.84
C HIS A 129 2.91 11.85 3.19
N LYS A 130 2.24 11.34 4.24
CA LYS A 130 0.95 11.89 4.68
C LYS A 130 1.04 13.38 5.01
N ARG A 131 2.11 13.80 5.70
CA ARG A 131 2.38 15.20 6.01
C ARG A 131 2.61 16.03 4.74
N SER A 132 3.44 15.55 3.81
CA SER A 132 3.71 16.24 2.54
C SER A 132 2.45 16.38 1.69
N HIS A 133 1.60 15.35 1.63
CA HIS A 133 0.31 15.41 0.95
C HIS A 133 -0.58 16.49 1.55
N ALA A 134 -0.74 16.51 2.88
CA ALA A 134 -1.51 17.53 3.58
C ALA A 134 -0.96 18.95 3.33
N GLN A 135 0.36 19.13 3.31
CA GLN A 135 0.99 20.41 3.00
C GLN A 135 0.65 20.90 1.58
N ARG A 136 0.66 20.00 0.58
CA ARG A 136 0.25 20.36 -0.79
C ARG A 136 -1.22 20.71 -0.87
N ASP A 137 -2.08 19.98 -0.15
CA ASP A 137 -3.51 20.29 -0.11
C ASP A 137 -3.76 21.66 0.54
N ILE A 138 -3.08 21.96 1.64
CA ILE A 138 -3.12 23.30 2.27
C ILE A 138 -2.64 24.37 1.29
N ALA A 139 -1.53 24.13 0.57
CA ALA A 139 -1.02 25.08 -0.41
C ALA A 139 -2.03 25.34 -1.56
N ARG A 140 -2.70 24.29 -2.05
CA ARG A 140 -3.77 24.42 -3.06
C ARG A 140 -4.93 25.24 -2.51
N LEU A 141 -5.42 24.92 -1.31
CA LEU A 141 -6.52 25.64 -0.67
C LEU A 141 -6.18 27.12 -0.43
N CYS A 142 -4.96 27.41 0.03
CA CYS A 142 -4.49 28.78 0.19
C CYS A 142 -4.42 29.55 -1.13
N LYS A 143 -4.08 28.89 -2.24
CA LYS A 143 -4.06 29.50 -3.58
C LYS A 143 -5.47 29.82 -4.08
N GLU A 144 -6.45 28.98 -3.76
CA GLU A 144 -7.83 29.09 -4.25
C GLU A 144 -8.68 30.07 -3.44
N PHE A 145 -8.55 30.05 -2.11
CA PHE A 145 -9.43 30.83 -1.21
C PHE A 145 -8.70 31.95 -0.45
N GLY A 146 -7.37 32.00 -0.53
CA GLY A 146 -6.56 32.92 0.27
C GLY A 146 -6.30 32.40 1.69
N LYS A 147 -5.11 32.70 2.23
CA LYS A 147 -4.64 32.20 3.53
C LYS A 147 -5.58 32.54 4.69
N GLU A 148 -6.14 33.76 4.70
CA GLU A 148 -7.01 34.23 5.79
C GLU A 148 -8.36 33.50 5.84
N ALA A 149 -8.93 33.19 4.67
CA ALA A 149 -10.18 32.44 4.59
C ALA A 149 -9.99 31.00 5.09
N ILE A 150 -8.87 30.36 4.72
CA ILE A 150 -8.53 29.01 5.22
C ILE A 150 -8.32 29.01 6.73
N LEU A 151 -7.64 30.02 7.31
CA LEU A 151 -7.48 30.13 8.75
C LEU A 151 -8.83 30.28 9.47
N LYS A 152 -9.76 31.09 8.94
CA LYS A 152 -11.13 31.20 9.48
C LYS A 152 -11.86 29.86 9.45
N LEU A 153 -11.77 29.12 8.33
CA LEU A 153 -12.39 27.79 8.18
C LEU A 153 -11.80 26.76 9.16
N VAL A 154 -10.49 26.73 9.34
CA VAL A 154 -9.82 25.84 10.31
C VAL A 154 -10.28 26.15 11.73
N ASN A 155 -10.35 27.43 12.11
CA ASN A 155 -10.81 27.84 13.44
C ASN A 155 -12.29 27.49 13.66
N GLN A 156 -13.14 27.63 12.65
CA GLN A 156 -14.55 27.22 12.71
C GLN A 156 -14.71 25.70 12.83
N ALA A 157 -13.93 24.92 12.07
CA ALA A 157 -13.93 23.46 12.16
C ALA A 157 -13.42 22.95 13.52
N ALA A 158 -12.42 23.62 14.10
CA ALA A 158 -11.91 23.31 15.43
C ALA A 158 -12.93 23.65 16.55
N ALA A 159 -13.67 24.75 16.38
CA ALA A 159 -14.71 25.17 17.32
C ALA A 159 -15.99 24.33 17.24
N ASN A 160 -16.25 23.68 16.09
CA ASN A 160 -17.43 22.87 15.87
C ASN A 160 -17.01 21.53 15.24
N PRO A 161 -16.41 20.61 16.03
CA PRO A 161 -16.03 19.31 15.54
C PRO A 161 -17.30 18.52 15.24
N LYS A 162 -17.86 18.66 14.03
CA LYS A 162 -18.73 17.62 13.50
C LYS A 162 -17.88 16.36 13.47
N MET A 163 -18.20 15.39 14.35
CA MET A 163 -17.69 14.04 14.22
C MET A 163 -17.84 13.64 12.75
N PRO A 164 -16.80 13.09 12.10
CA PRO A 164 -17.00 12.46 10.82
C PRO A 164 -18.11 11.40 11.01
N PRO A 165 -19.03 11.21 10.05
CA PRO A 165 -19.96 10.10 10.15
C PRO A 165 -19.13 8.82 10.33
N ASP A 166 -19.44 8.06 11.38
CA ASP A 166 -18.96 6.69 11.58
C ASP A 166 -19.36 5.88 10.34
N GLY A 167 -18.43 5.84 9.39
CA GLY A 167 -18.56 5.19 8.10
C GLY A 167 -17.34 4.34 7.78
N MET A 168 -16.66 3.82 8.81
CA MET A 168 -15.76 2.67 8.70
C MET A 168 -16.02 1.73 9.88
N SER A 169 -17.26 1.25 9.99
CA SER A 169 -17.51 -0.01 10.67
C SER A 169 -16.90 -1.11 9.81
N ALA A 170 -16.04 -1.91 10.42
CA ALA A 170 -15.49 -3.12 9.85
C ALA A 170 -16.60 -4.02 9.28
N CYS A 171 -16.43 -4.45 8.03
CA CYS A 171 -16.88 -5.72 7.45
C CYS A 171 -15.89 -6.08 6.33
#